data_AF-A0A4R6WNK8-F1
#
_entry.id   AF-A0A4R6WNK8-F1
#
_cell.length_a   1.000
_cell.length_b   1.000
_cell.length_c   1.000
_cell.angle_alpha   90.00
_cell.angle_beta   90.00
_cell.angle_gamma   90.00
#
_symmetry.space_group_name_H-M   'P 1'
#
loop_
_entity.id
_entity.type
_entity.pdbx_description
1 polymer ?
#
loop_
_entity_poly.entity_id
_entity_poly.type
_entity_poly.pdbx_seq_one_letter_code
_entity_poly.pdbx_strand_id
1 'polypeptide(L)'
;MFAFSDYFLVRRVPLFGFSDYLLARSVLLFGFSDYLLARSVPLFGFSDYLLARSVPLFGFSDYLLVRSVPLFGFSDYLLARSVPLFGFSDYLLARSVLLFGFSDYLLVRSGPLFGFSDYFLVRSVPLFGFSDYLLVRSVLLFGFSDYLLARSIHWFAQSVCFFGEKAVSK
;
A
#
# COMPACT_ATOMS: atom_id res chain seq x y z
N MET A 1 16.10 23.11 -9.12
CA MET A 1 17.40 22.87 -9.78
C MET A 1 17.25 21.65 -10.68
N PHE A 2 17.70 21.73 -11.94
CA PHE A 2 17.81 20.55 -12.82
C PHE A 2 19.13 19.85 -12.52
N ALA A 3 19.11 18.55 -12.29
CA ALA A 3 20.29 17.83 -11.84
C ALA A 3 20.37 16.41 -12.45
N PHE A 4 21.55 16.06 -12.96
CA PHE A 4 21.88 14.75 -13.50
C PHE A 4 23.23 14.34 -12.91
N SER A 5 23.24 13.29 -12.09
CA SER A 5 24.45 12.75 -11.45
C SER A 5 24.09 11.44 -10.78
N ASP A 6 25.06 10.53 -10.72
CA ASP A 6 24.93 9.23 -10.05
C ASP A 6 24.56 9.37 -8.56
N TYR A 7 25.01 10.43 -7.88
CA TYR A 7 24.79 10.64 -6.45
C TYR A 7 24.36 12.07 -6.11
N PHE A 8 23.18 12.22 -5.50
CA PHE A 8 22.74 13.50 -4.95
C PHE A 8 22.40 13.45 -3.45
N LEU A 9 22.86 14.48 -2.74
CA LEU A 9 22.36 14.85 -1.42
C LEU A 9 21.73 16.23 -1.52
N VAL A 10 20.40 16.29 -1.37
CA VAL A 10 19.66 17.55 -1.49
C VAL A 10 18.92 17.89 -0.22
N ARG A 11 19.06 19.16 0.16
CA ARG A 11 18.43 19.72 1.34
C ARG A 11 17.83 21.08 1.00
N ARG A 12 16.55 21.26 1.31
CA ARG A 12 15.80 22.54 1.25
C ARG A 12 15.55 23.19 -0.12
N VAL A 13 16.05 22.63 -1.23
CA VAL A 13 15.83 23.18 -2.58
C VAL A 13 15.06 22.18 -3.44
N PRO A 14 14.00 22.60 -4.18
CA PRO A 14 13.31 21.73 -5.12
C PRO A 14 14.27 21.16 -6.18
N LEU A 15 14.20 19.84 -6.39
CA LEU A 15 15.00 19.12 -7.37
C LEU A 15 14.11 18.56 -8.48
N PHE A 16 14.56 18.77 -9.71
CA PHE A 16 14.06 18.11 -10.91
C PHE A 16 15.21 17.33 -11.54
N GLY A 17 15.12 16.01 -11.71
CA GLY A 17 16.30 15.29 -12.22
C GLY A 17 16.25 13.78 -12.21
N PHE A 18 17.38 13.21 -12.61
CA PHE A 18 17.63 11.78 -12.70
C PHE A 18 18.93 11.45 -11.96
N SER A 19 18.95 10.37 -11.18
CA SER A 19 20.13 9.94 -10.44
C SER A 19 20.04 8.50 -9.96
N ASP A 20 21.13 7.76 -10.00
CA ASP A 20 21.16 6.39 -9.48
C ASP A 20 20.86 6.36 -7.96
N TYR A 21 21.42 7.30 -7.19
CA TYR A 21 21.24 7.38 -5.74
C TYR A 21 20.89 8.79 -5.27
N LEU A 22 19.78 8.89 -4.54
CA LEU A 22 19.27 10.17 -4.05
C LEU A 22 18.90 10.15 -2.57
N LEU A 23 19.49 11.09 -1.82
CA LEU A 23 19.09 11.40 -0.44
C LEU A 23 18.47 12.80 -0.39
N ALA A 24 17.16 12.87 -0.16
CA ALA A 24 16.41 14.12 -0.06
C ALA A 24 15.83 14.37 1.32
N ARG A 25 15.97 15.62 1.79
CA ARG A 25 15.36 16.09 3.04
C ARG A 25 14.74 17.48 2.92
N SER A 26 13.46 17.58 3.25
CA SER A 26 12.71 18.87 3.29
C SER A 26 12.72 19.62 1.96
N VAL A 27 12.35 18.93 0.88
CA VAL A 27 12.45 19.35 -0.53
C VAL A 27 11.16 18.97 -1.26
N LEU A 28 10.83 19.60 -2.38
CA LEU A 28 9.91 19.04 -3.40
C LEU A 28 10.74 18.29 -4.44
N LEU A 29 10.46 17.01 -4.67
CA LEU A 29 11.21 16.19 -5.61
C LEU A 29 10.34 15.78 -6.80
N PHE A 30 10.85 16.05 -8.00
CA PHE A 30 10.31 15.58 -9.27
C PHE A 30 11.41 14.83 -10.01
N GLY A 31 11.25 13.54 -10.30
CA GLY A 31 12.33 12.83 -10.97
C GLY A 31 12.30 11.33 -10.94
N PHE A 32 13.40 10.75 -11.39
CA PHE A 32 13.61 9.31 -11.45
C PHE A 32 14.90 8.96 -10.70
N SER A 33 14.90 7.85 -9.98
CA SER A 33 16.11 7.36 -9.34
C SER A 33 16.06 5.90 -9.00
N ASP A 34 17.13 5.15 -9.23
CA ASP A 34 17.18 3.73 -8.90
C ASP A 34 17.01 3.52 -7.38
N TYR A 35 17.68 4.33 -6.56
CA TYR A 35 17.61 4.28 -5.10
C TYR A 35 17.29 5.65 -4.49
N LEU A 36 16.16 5.73 -3.79
CA LEU A 36 15.70 6.97 -3.16
C LEU A 36 15.44 6.83 -1.66
N LEU A 37 16.09 7.70 -0.89
CA LEU A 37 15.78 7.92 0.52
C LEU A 37 15.22 9.34 0.71
N ALA A 38 13.92 9.42 1.00
CA ALA A 38 13.22 10.68 1.22
C ALA A 38 12.69 10.85 2.64
N ARG A 39 12.88 12.05 3.18
CA ARG A 39 12.31 12.46 4.47
C ARG A 39 11.69 13.84 4.41
N SER A 40 10.41 13.92 4.76
CA SER A 40 9.64 15.18 4.84
C SER A 40 9.63 15.97 3.52
N VAL A 41 9.39 15.28 2.42
CA VAL A 41 9.47 15.75 1.02
C VAL A 41 8.15 15.38 0.35
N PRO A 42 7.48 16.19 -0.47
CA PRO A 42 6.52 15.67 -1.43
C PRO A 42 7.29 15.15 -2.65
N LEU A 43 6.98 13.93 -3.07
CA LEU A 43 7.69 13.24 -4.15
C LEU A 43 6.75 12.89 -5.29
N PHE A 44 7.17 13.25 -6.49
CA PHE A 44 6.51 12.96 -7.76
C PHE A 44 7.53 12.28 -8.67
N GLY A 45 7.40 10.98 -8.92
CA GLY A 45 8.47 10.30 -9.64
C GLY A 45 8.40 8.80 -9.70
N PHE A 46 9.49 8.22 -10.20
CA PHE A 46 9.67 6.79 -10.32
C PHE A 46 10.97 6.38 -9.63
N SER A 47 10.98 5.20 -9.02
CA SER A 47 12.21 4.66 -8.46
C SER A 47 12.15 3.15 -8.26
N ASP A 48 13.20 2.43 -8.62
CA ASP A 48 13.25 0.98 -8.40
C ASP A 48 13.14 0.65 -6.90
N TYR A 49 13.85 1.41 -6.05
CA TYR A 49 13.85 1.26 -4.60
C TYR A 49 13.57 2.57 -3.87
N LEU A 50 12.45 2.64 -3.16
CA LEU A 50 12.03 3.82 -2.41
C LEU A 50 11.90 3.56 -0.91
N LEU A 51 12.60 4.36 -0.11
CA LEU A 51 12.37 4.47 1.34
C LEU A 51 11.91 5.88 1.69
N ALA A 52 10.64 6.00 2.07
CA ALA A 52 10.03 7.28 2.42
C ALA A 52 9.47 7.34 3.84
N ARG A 53 9.68 8.49 4.47
CA ARG A 53 9.15 8.81 5.79
C ARG A 53 8.53 10.19 5.83
N SER A 54 7.25 10.26 6.20
CA SER A 54 6.51 11.53 6.38
C SER A 54 6.47 12.40 5.10
N VAL A 55 6.27 11.76 3.95
CA VAL A 55 6.30 12.27 2.56
C VAL A 55 5.03 11.86 1.79
N PRO A 56 4.17 12.78 1.27
CA PRO A 56 3.14 12.37 0.32
C PRO A 56 3.82 11.91 -0.98
N LEU A 57 3.48 10.70 -1.43
CA LEU A 57 4.09 10.04 -2.58
C LEU A 57 3.11 9.96 -3.73
N PHE A 58 3.55 10.41 -4.90
CA PHE A 58 2.86 10.26 -6.17
C PHE A 58 3.82 9.61 -7.16
N GLY A 59 3.62 8.35 -7.53
CA GLY A 59 4.64 7.69 -8.33
C GLY A 59 4.53 6.20 -8.51
N PHE A 60 5.59 5.64 -9.08
CA PHE A 60 5.74 4.22 -9.32
C PHE A 60 7.06 3.73 -8.73
N SER A 61 7.08 2.50 -8.26
CA SER A 61 8.31 1.92 -7.73
C SER A 61 8.24 0.41 -7.61
N ASP A 62 9.27 -0.30 -8.02
CA ASP A 62 9.28 -1.77 -7.89
C ASP A 62 9.25 -2.19 -6.41
N TYR A 63 10.04 -1.53 -5.57
CA TYR A 63 10.10 -1.79 -4.13
C TYR A 63 9.91 -0.52 -3.32
N LEU A 64 8.91 -0.53 -2.44
CA LEU A 64 8.53 0.65 -1.68
C LEU A 64 8.29 0.36 -0.20
N LEU A 65 9.04 1.09 0.64
CA LEU A 65 8.89 1.07 2.09
C LEU A 65 8.46 2.45 2.58
N VAL A 66 7.22 2.54 3.08
CA VAL A 66 6.61 3.81 3.48
C VAL A 66 6.14 3.82 4.91
N ARG A 67 6.40 4.95 5.56
CA ARG A 67 5.98 5.20 6.94
C ARG A 67 5.25 6.52 7.09
N SER A 68 3.98 6.42 7.52
CA SER A 68 3.16 7.53 8.04
C SER A 68 2.77 8.62 7.03
N VAL A 69 2.25 8.24 5.84
CA VAL A 69 1.89 9.22 4.79
C VAL A 69 1.00 8.69 3.69
N PRO A 70 0.11 9.50 3.07
CA PRO A 70 -0.58 9.14 1.84
C PRO A 70 0.36 8.71 0.71
N LEU A 71 -0.03 7.63 0.03
CA LEU A 71 0.57 7.18 -1.22
C LEU A 71 -0.50 7.12 -2.30
N PHE A 72 -0.16 7.64 -3.46
CA PHE A 72 -0.90 7.54 -4.71
C PHE A 72 0.04 6.96 -5.77
N GLY A 73 -0.14 5.70 -6.14
CA GLY A 73 0.87 5.10 -6.99
C GLY A 73 0.73 3.62 -7.26
N PHE A 74 1.76 3.08 -7.90
CA PHE A 74 1.87 1.66 -8.25
C PHE A 74 3.18 1.11 -7.73
N SER A 75 3.19 -0.15 -7.31
CA SER A 75 4.43 -0.81 -6.93
C SER A 75 4.33 -2.32 -6.94
N ASP A 76 5.33 -3.02 -7.42
CA ASP A 76 5.34 -4.49 -7.38
C ASP A 76 5.32 -4.98 -5.92
N TYR A 77 6.13 -4.36 -5.05
CA TYR A 77 6.23 -4.71 -3.63
C TYR A 77 6.08 -3.49 -2.73
N LEU A 78 5.03 -3.49 -1.91
CA LEU A 78 4.70 -2.41 -0.99
C LEU A 78 4.72 -2.86 0.47
N LEU A 79 5.56 -2.21 1.29
CA LEU A 79 5.51 -2.32 2.75
C LEU A 79 5.12 -0.97 3.36
N ALA A 80 3.90 -0.91 3.91
CA ALA A 80 3.36 0.31 4.50
C ALA A 80 3.02 0.19 5.98
N ARG A 81 3.32 1.28 6.70
CA ARG A 81 2.92 1.46 8.09
C ARG A 81 2.21 2.79 8.31
N SER A 82 0.93 2.71 8.72
CA SER A 82 0.11 3.86 9.15
C SER A 82 -0.15 4.85 8.01
N VAL A 83 -0.77 4.39 6.93
CA VAL A 83 -0.83 5.12 5.65
C VAL A 83 -2.23 4.98 5.02
N PRO A 84 -2.83 6.05 4.46
CA PRO A 84 -3.82 5.90 3.41
C PRO A 84 -3.15 5.56 2.07
N LEU A 85 -3.46 4.40 1.50
CA LEU A 85 -2.93 3.93 0.22
C LEU A 85 -4.01 4.03 -0.85
N PHE A 86 -3.68 4.67 -1.97
CA PHE A 86 -4.47 4.71 -3.19
C PHE A 86 -3.62 4.20 -4.33
N GLY A 87 -3.91 3.02 -4.86
CA GLY A 87 -2.97 2.45 -5.82
C GLY A 87 -3.13 0.98 -6.14
N PHE A 88 -2.15 0.47 -6.87
CA PHE A 88 -2.06 -0.92 -7.27
C PHE A 88 -0.73 -1.50 -6.81
N SER A 89 -0.73 -2.77 -6.45
CA SER A 89 0.52 -3.47 -6.14
C SER A 89 0.39 -4.97 -6.22
N ASP A 90 1.35 -5.65 -6.81
CA ASP A 90 1.31 -7.13 -6.87
C ASP A 90 1.34 -7.72 -5.46
N TYR A 91 2.21 -7.19 -4.58
CA TYR A 91 2.35 -7.64 -3.21
C TYR A 91 2.28 -6.48 -2.21
N LEU A 92 1.27 -6.53 -1.33
CA LEU A 92 1.06 -5.50 -0.32
C LEU A 92 1.09 -6.05 1.11
N LEU A 93 2.00 -5.50 1.92
CA LEU A 93 2.06 -5.73 3.36
C LEU A 93 1.78 -4.44 4.13
N ALA A 94 0.67 -4.41 4.85
CA ALA A 94 0.21 -3.24 5.57
C ALA A 94 -0.14 -3.52 7.03
N ARG A 95 0.34 -2.66 7.94
CA ARG A 95 0.05 -2.78 9.37
C ARG A 95 -1.26 -2.10 9.77
N SER A 96 -1.43 -0.85 9.40
CA SER A 96 -2.57 -0.01 9.77
C SER A 96 -2.82 0.93 8.60
N VAL A 97 -3.78 0.61 7.76
CA VAL A 97 -3.94 1.29 6.47
C VAL A 97 -5.40 1.49 6.15
N LEU A 98 -5.71 2.65 5.55
CA LEU A 98 -6.91 2.80 4.74
C LEU A 98 -6.49 2.53 3.30
N LEU A 99 -6.95 1.43 2.71
CA LEU A 99 -6.58 1.05 1.36
C LEU A 99 -7.73 1.30 0.41
N PHE A 100 -7.45 1.94 -0.72
CA PHE A 100 -8.30 1.98 -1.89
C PHE A 100 -7.46 1.52 -3.09
N GLY A 101 -7.69 0.30 -3.59
CA GLY A 101 -6.77 -0.22 -4.58
C GLY A 101 -6.98 -1.66 -5.01
N PHE A 102 -6.02 -2.16 -5.79
CA PHE A 102 -5.99 -3.52 -6.27
C PHE A 102 -4.65 -4.16 -5.92
N SER A 103 -4.65 -5.44 -5.59
CA SER A 103 -3.40 -6.16 -5.37
C SER A 103 -3.55 -7.65 -5.63
N ASP A 104 -2.57 -8.33 -6.20
CA ASP A 104 -2.67 -9.79 -6.37
C ASP A 104 -2.65 -10.47 -4.98
N TYR A 105 -1.73 -10.02 -4.12
CA TYR A 105 -1.57 -10.53 -2.75
C TYR A 105 -1.60 -9.40 -1.73
N LEU A 106 -2.53 -9.49 -0.78
CA LEU A 106 -2.73 -8.44 0.21
C LEU A 106 -2.78 -8.99 1.64
N LEU A 107 -1.79 -8.58 2.45
CA LEU A 107 -1.71 -8.86 3.88
C LEU A 107 -1.91 -7.60 4.70
N VAL A 108 -3.06 -7.50 5.38
CA VAL A 108 -3.39 -6.35 6.23
C VAL A 108 -3.71 -6.77 7.66
N ARG A 109 -3.02 -6.14 8.60
CA ARG A 109 -3.28 -6.35 10.04
C ARG A 109 -4.49 -5.56 10.55
N SER A 110 -4.67 -4.32 10.11
CA SER A 110 -5.75 -3.45 10.59
C SER A 110 -6.03 -2.25 9.68
N GLY A 111 -7.25 -1.72 9.77
CA GLY A 111 -7.71 -0.54 9.03
C GLY A 111 -8.65 -0.89 7.86
N PRO A 112 -9.43 0.07 7.35
CA PRO A 112 -10.44 -0.19 6.32
C PRO A 112 -9.83 -0.54 4.96
N LEU A 113 -10.43 -1.50 4.25
CA LEU A 113 -9.99 -1.92 2.93
C LEU A 113 -11.14 -1.80 1.92
N PHE A 114 -10.87 -1.11 0.82
CA PHE A 114 -11.75 -0.95 -0.33
C PHE A 114 -10.98 -1.39 -1.57
N GLY A 115 -11.33 -2.50 -2.20
CA GLY A 115 -10.51 -2.99 -3.30
C GLY A 115 -10.73 -4.42 -3.75
N PHE A 116 -9.87 -4.86 -4.66
CA PHE A 116 -9.89 -6.20 -5.20
C PHE A 116 -8.54 -6.86 -4.98
N SER A 117 -8.56 -8.15 -4.69
CA SER A 117 -7.32 -8.92 -4.60
C SER A 117 -7.56 -10.39 -4.85
N ASP A 118 -6.64 -11.09 -5.51
CA ASP A 118 -6.78 -12.53 -5.67
C ASP A 118 -6.68 -13.22 -4.29
N TYR A 119 -5.78 -12.74 -3.42
CA TYR A 119 -5.54 -13.30 -2.09
C TYR A 119 -5.56 -12.25 -0.97
N PHE A 120 -6.60 -12.30 -0.14
CA PHE A 120 -6.71 -11.51 1.08
C PHE A 120 -6.31 -12.29 2.34
N LEU A 121 -5.33 -11.79 3.10
CA LEU A 121 -5.05 -12.22 4.47
C LEU A 121 -5.23 -11.05 5.44
N VAL A 122 -6.38 -11.05 6.13
CA VAL A 122 -6.83 -9.86 6.87
C VAL A 122 -7.22 -10.19 8.31
N ARG A 123 -6.70 -9.41 9.26
CA ARG A 123 -6.92 -9.69 10.69
C ARG A 123 -8.09 -8.93 11.31
N SER A 124 -8.12 -7.60 11.26
CA SER A 124 -9.06 -6.76 12.02
C SER A 124 -9.49 -5.51 11.23
N VAL A 125 -10.47 -5.66 10.34
CA VAL A 125 -10.72 -4.71 9.25
C VAL A 125 -12.20 -4.72 8.86
N PRO A 126 -12.82 -3.58 8.48
CA PRO A 126 -13.97 -3.59 7.58
C PRO A 126 -13.47 -3.74 6.14
N LEU A 127 -13.92 -4.79 5.44
CA LEU A 127 -13.54 -5.05 4.04
C LEU A 127 -14.75 -4.81 3.13
N PHE A 128 -14.52 -3.97 2.12
CA PHE A 128 -15.41 -3.76 0.99
C PHE A 128 -14.66 -4.18 -0.29
N GLY A 129 -14.96 -5.35 -0.87
CA GLY A 129 -14.13 -5.84 -1.97
C GLY A 129 -14.46 -7.21 -2.52
N PHE A 130 -13.66 -7.63 -3.51
CA PHE A 130 -13.80 -8.94 -4.15
C PHE A 130 -12.46 -9.67 -4.13
N SER A 131 -12.52 -10.99 -3.97
CA SER A 131 -11.33 -11.84 -4.03
C SER A 131 -11.61 -13.28 -4.30
N ASP A 132 -10.67 -13.98 -4.93
CA ASP A 132 -10.77 -15.42 -5.11
C ASP A 132 -10.61 -16.14 -3.75
N TYR A 133 -9.61 -15.75 -2.96
CA TYR A 133 -9.30 -16.35 -1.66
C TYR A 133 -9.26 -15.34 -0.54
N LEU A 134 -10.01 -15.61 0.53
CA LEU A 134 -10.11 -14.72 1.67
C LEU A 134 -9.92 -15.45 3.01
N LEU A 135 -8.85 -15.11 3.72
CA LEU A 135 -8.55 -15.58 5.06
C LEU A 135 -8.70 -14.45 6.07
N VAL A 136 -9.67 -14.60 6.97
CA VAL A 136 -10.08 -13.54 7.89
C VAL A 136 -10.21 -13.98 9.34
N ARG A 137 -9.76 -13.12 10.27
CA ARG A 137 -9.91 -13.40 11.71
C ARG A 137 -11.07 -12.67 12.39
N SER A 138 -11.25 -11.37 12.14
CA SER A 138 -12.25 -10.52 12.80
C SER A 138 -12.64 -9.35 11.89
N VAL A 139 -13.67 -9.50 11.06
CA VAL A 139 -13.98 -8.52 9.99
C VAL A 139 -15.49 -8.32 9.84
N LEU A 140 -15.87 -7.07 9.55
CA LEU A 140 -17.16 -6.75 8.92
C LEU A 140 -16.92 -6.84 7.41
N LEU A 141 -17.60 -7.77 6.74
CA LEU A 141 -17.35 -8.01 5.32
C LEU A 141 -18.58 -7.67 4.46
N PHE A 142 -18.33 -6.86 3.44
CA PHE A 142 -19.25 -6.54 2.37
C PHE A 142 -18.53 -6.78 1.03
N GLY A 143 -18.86 -7.85 0.32
CA GLY A 143 -18.01 -8.29 -0.78
C GLY A 143 -18.35 -9.66 -1.32
N PHE A 144 -17.49 -10.19 -2.18
CA PHE A 144 -17.64 -11.53 -2.73
C PHE A 144 -16.31 -12.27 -2.68
N SER A 145 -16.39 -13.56 -2.38
CA SER A 145 -15.23 -14.43 -2.55
C SER A 145 -15.59 -15.86 -2.92
N ASP A 146 -14.76 -16.48 -3.74
CA ASP A 146 -14.94 -17.88 -4.13
C ASP A 146 -14.66 -18.79 -2.93
N TYR A 147 -13.55 -18.53 -2.21
CA TYR A 147 -13.14 -19.27 -1.03
C TYR A 147 -12.98 -18.38 0.19
N LEU A 148 -13.69 -18.72 1.28
CA LEU A 148 -13.64 -17.96 2.52
C LEU A 148 -13.32 -18.83 3.75
N LEU A 149 -12.23 -18.48 4.44
CA LEU A 149 -11.85 -19.07 5.73
C LEU A 149 -11.94 -18.02 6.83
N ALA A 150 -12.79 -18.26 7.83
CA ALA A 150 -13.09 -17.26 8.84
C ALA A 150 -13.24 -17.79 10.27
N ARG A 151 -12.78 -16.98 11.24
CA ARG A 151 -12.95 -17.29 12.67
C ARG A 151 -14.08 -16.51 13.35
N SER A 152 -14.30 -15.24 12.98
CA SER A 152 -15.34 -14.39 13.55
C SER A 152 -15.69 -13.29 12.54
N ILE A 153 -16.85 -13.41 11.91
CA ILE A 153 -17.28 -12.46 10.88
C ILE A 153 -18.70 -12.01 11.16
N HIS A 154 -18.94 -10.71 10.97
CA HIS A 154 -20.28 -10.20 10.71
C HIS A 154 -20.43 -10.02 9.20
N TRP A 155 -21.38 -10.73 8.62
CA TRP A 155 -21.40 -11.01 7.18
C TRP A 155 -22.62 -10.41 6.48
N PHE A 156 -22.41 -9.62 5.43
CA PHE A 156 -23.45 -9.16 4.50
C PHE A 156 -22.95 -9.31 3.06
N ALA A 157 -22.77 -10.56 2.62
CA ALA A 157 -22.06 -10.87 1.37
C ALA A 157 -22.44 -12.26 0.80
N GLN A 158 -21.87 -12.67 -0.34
CA GLN A 158 -22.09 -13.99 -0.95
C GLN A 158 -20.75 -14.69 -1.20
N SER A 159 -20.65 -15.97 -0.84
CA SER A 159 -19.47 -16.79 -1.09
C SER A 159 -19.86 -18.16 -1.63
N VAL A 160 -19.01 -18.71 -2.50
CA VAL A 160 -19.24 -20.03 -3.13
C VAL A 160 -18.87 -21.16 -2.17
N CYS A 161 -17.79 -21.01 -1.39
CA CYS A 161 -17.33 -22.00 -0.42
C CYS A 161 -16.91 -21.33 0.91
N PHE A 162 -17.45 -21.82 2.04
CA PHE A 162 -17.23 -21.27 3.38
C PHE A 162 -16.72 -22.33 4.36
N PHE A 163 -15.61 -22.04 5.05
CA PHE A 163 -15.06 -22.84 6.14
C PHE A 163 -14.80 -21.95 7.37
N GLY A 164 -15.64 -22.03 8.41
CA GLY A 164 -15.48 -21.20 9.60
C GLY A 164 -16.61 -21.25 10.64
N GLU A 165 -16.38 -20.65 11.81
CA GLU A 165 -17.43 -20.41 12.81
C GLU A 165 -18.24 -19.15 12.43
N LYS A 166 -19.54 -19.34 12.19
CA LYS A 166 -20.44 -18.24 11.86
C LYS A 166 -20.85 -17.52 13.15
N ALA A 167 -20.47 -16.25 13.30
CA ALA A 167 -21.08 -15.40 14.32
C ALA A 167 -22.46 -14.98 13.81
N VAL A 168 -23.52 -15.56 14.37
CA VAL A 168 -24.91 -15.23 14.03
C VAL A 168 -25.21 -13.81 14.51
N SER A 169 -25.50 -12.88 13.59
CA SER A 169 -26.15 -11.62 13.96
C SER A 169 -27.66 -11.87 14.07
N LYS A 170 -28.26 -11.43 15.17
CA LYS A 170 -29.72 -11.32 15.30
C LYS A 170 -30.27 -10.26 14.34
#